data_AF-A0A822AZW0-F1
#
_entry.id   AF-A0A822AZW0-F1
#
_cell.length_a   1.000
_cell.length_b   1.000
_cell.length_c   1.000
_cell.angle_alpha   90.00
_cell.angle_beta   90.00
_cell.angle_gamma   90.00
#
_symmetry.space_group_name_H-M   'P 1'
#
loop_
_entity.id
_entity.type
_entity.pdbx_description
1 polymer ?
#
loop_
_entity_poly.entity_id
_entity_poly.type
_entity_poly.pdbx_seq_one_letter_code
_entity_poly.pdbx_strand_id
1 'polypeptide(L)'
;MTNSDVYSTLPNKASNDFELQVLDDDANYKSTIERFDFEYGLVEKKKNLHFFIIHNLLTDTECQHYINESERAGYTPLDGYQTSYRSNDRVAIVSPSLSALLFKRLSGYFPDSITHHGDTWEPIGLNEVFRFCRYGPGGVFGAHRDTYFSRSARERSFMTINIYLNDTDAGCTRFLNPTNKEVIFPCEPKIGKALVFLHNEYHDGGDNPRIS
;
A
#
# COMPACT_ATOMS: atom_id res chain seq x y z
N MET A 1 -24.20 -9.13 -7.02
CA MET A 1 -23.50 -9.01 -5.72
C MET A 1 -23.49 -7.55 -5.36
N THR A 2 -24.07 -7.20 -4.22
CA THR A 2 -23.90 -5.86 -3.65
C THR A 2 -22.45 -5.70 -3.17
N ASN A 3 -21.95 -4.47 -3.03
CA ASN A 3 -20.61 -4.22 -2.48
C ASN A 3 -20.40 -4.85 -1.09
N SER A 4 -21.48 -5.16 -0.35
CA SER A 4 -21.42 -5.81 0.97
C SER A 4 -20.88 -7.24 0.94
N ASP A 5 -21.13 -7.99 -0.13
CA ASP A 5 -20.82 -9.43 -0.16
C ASP A 5 -19.33 -9.69 -0.40
N VAL A 6 -18.68 -8.80 -1.17
CA VAL A 6 -17.27 -8.94 -1.60
C VAL A 6 -16.29 -8.86 -0.43
N TYR A 7 -16.64 -8.17 0.65
CA TYR A 7 -15.78 -7.96 1.83
C TYR A 7 -16.27 -8.66 3.09
N SER A 8 -17.28 -9.52 2.97
CA SER A 8 -17.86 -10.25 4.10
C SER A 8 -16.86 -11.15 4.83
N THR A 9 -15.84 -11.65 4.12
CA THR A 9 -14.80 -12.56 4.64
C THR A 9 -13.44 -11.87 4.85
N LEU A 10 -13.42 -10.54 4.89
CA LEU A 10 -12.18 -9.78 5.00
C LEU A 10 -11.51 -10.04 6.38
N PRO A 11 -10.27 -10.56 6.43
CA PRO A 11 -9.60 -10.81 7.70
C PRO A 11 -9.29 -9.51 8.43
N ASN A 12 -9.41 -9.56 9.77
CA ASN A 12 -9.21 -8.42 10.68
C ASN A 12 -10.07 -7.20 10.32
N LYS A 13 -11.26 -7.41 9.72
CA LYS A 13 -12.20 -6.33 9.41
C LYS A 13 -12.67 -5.66 10.70
N ALA A 14 -12.70 -4.33 10.72
CA ALA A 14 -13.33 -3.56 11.78
C ALA A 14 -14.81 -3.94 11.94
N SER A 15 -15.41 -3.62 13.09
CA SER A 15 -16.84 -3.84 13.33
C SER A 15 -17.70 -3.29 12.18
N ASN A 16 -18.82 -3.94 11.87
CA ASN A 16 -19.71 -3.46 10.81
C ASN A 16 -20.31 -2.08 11.11
N ASP A 17 -20.37 -1.69 12.39
CA ASP A 17 -20.85 -0.37 12.83
C ASP A 17 -19.71 0.68 12.88
N PHE A 18 -18.48 0.28 12.57
CA PHE A 18 -17.35 1.19 12.54
C PHE A 18 -17.33 1.96 11.21
N GLU A 19 -17.38 3.29 11.30
CA GLU A 19 -17.18 4.19 10.18
C GLU A 19 -15.89 5.00 10.38
N LEU A 20 -15.04 5.00 9.35
CA LEU A 20 -13.82 5.81 9.31
C LEU A 20 -14.18 7.27 9.05
N GLN A 21 -13.86 8.14 9.98
CA GLN A 21 -13.98 9.58 9.77
C GLN A 21 -12.86 10.02 8.81
N VAL A 22 -13.22 10.60 7.67
CA VAL A 22 -12.24 11.11 6.69
C VAL A 22 -11.91 12.55 7.03
N LEU A 23 -10.61 12.85 7.12
CA LEU A 23 -10.09 14.21 7.25
C LEU A 23 -9.45 14.62 5.92
N ASP A 24 -9.86 15.77 5.39
CA ASP A 24 -9.26 16.38 4.20
C ASP A 24 -8.65 17.73 4.59
N ASP A 25 -7.34 17.75 4.79
CA ASP A 25 -6.55 18.93 5.13
C ASP A 25 -6.00 19.62 3.86
N ASP A 26 -6.86 19.74 2.83
CA ASP A 26 -6.50 20.21 1.47
C ASP A 26 -5.76 21.57 1.48
N ALA A 27 -6.06 22.43 2.46
CA ALA A 27 -5.40 23.73 2.62
C ALA A 27 -3.89 23.62 2.91
N ASN A 28 -3.46 22.53 3.55
CA ASN A 28 -2.06 22.24 3.89
C ASN A 28 -1.45 21.14 3.00
N TYR A 29 -2.25 20.53 2.13
CA TYR A 29 -1.82 19.50 1.20
C TYR A 29 -0.85 20.08 0.14
N LYS A 30 0.42 19.64 0.19
CA LYS A 30 1.48 20.07 -0.72
C LYS A 30 2.40 18.91 -1.06
N SER A 31 1.98 18.09 -2.01
CA SER A 31 2.70 16.90 -2.41
C SER A 31 3.78 17.16 -3.45
N THR A 32 4.86 16.37 -3.39
CA THR A 32 5.87 16.28 -4.45
C THR A 32 6.03 14.81 -4.85
N ILE A 33 6.38 14.56 -6.10
CA ILE A 33 6.51 13.20 -6.65
C ILE A 33 7.93 12.93 -7.13
N GLU A 34 8.44 11.75 -6.80
CA GLU A 34 9.69 11.19 -7.31
C GLU A 34 9.38 9.88 -8.04
N ARG A 35 9.93 9.72 -9.24
CA ARG A 35 9.65 8.58 -10.13
C ARG A 35 10.90 7.75 -10.33
N PHE A 36 10.79 6.43 -10.23
CA PHE A 36 11.93 5.51 -10.31
C PHE A 36 11.72 4.42 -11.38
N ASP A 37 12.73 4.30 -12.24
CA ASP A 37 12.85 3.33 -13.32
C ASP A 37 13.96 2.31 -12.97
N PHE A 38 13.71 1.00 -13.13
CA PHE A 38 14.74 -0.04 -12.95
C PHE A 38 14.83 -0.95 -14.17
N GLU A 39 16.03 -1.47 -14.45
CA GLU A 39 16.32 -2.32 -15.61
C GLU A 39 16.13 -3.83 -15.35
N TYR A 40 15.92 -4.26 -14.09
CA TYR A 40 15.95 -5.67 -13.68
C TYR A 40 14.57 -6.36 -13.57
N GLY A 41 13.49 -5.71 -14.01
CA GLY A 41 12.14 -6.30 -13.98
C GLY A 41 12.04 -7.58 -14.81
N LEU A 42 11.55 -8.68 -14.21
CA LEU A 42 11.25 -9.95 -14.89
C LEU A 42 10.01 -9.87 -15.82
N VAL A 43 9.48 -8.68 -16.06
CA VAL A 43 8.46 -8.43 -17.08
C VAL A 43 9.20 -8.01 -18.34
N GLU A 44 8.97 -8.73 -19.45
CA GLU A 44 9.56 -8.43 -20.76
C GLU A 44 9.71 -6.92 -20.98
N LYS A 45 10.94 -6.48 -21.22
CA LYS A 45 11.38 -5.09 -21.51
C LYS A 45 10.24 -4.18 -21.98
N LYS A 46 9.53 -3.56 -21.04
CA LYS A 46 8.77 -2.35 -21.28
C LYS A 46 9.47 -1.24 -20.52
N LYS A 47 10.28 -0.50 -21.28
CA LYS A 47 10.99 0.71 -20.89
C LYS A 47 10.11 1.57 -19.98
N ASN A 48 10.60 1.81 -18.77
CA ASN A 48 10.35 2.97 -17.92
C ASN A 48 9.11 2.88 -16.98
N LEU A 49 9.40 2.52 -15.71
CA LEU A 49 8.80 2.87 -14.40
C LEU A 49 8.11 1.72 -13.66
N HIS A 50 8.67 1.32 -12.51
CA HIS A 50 8.15 0.23 -11.65
C HIS A 50 7.40 0.75 -10.41
N PHE A 51 7.81 1.92 -9.88
CA PHE A 51 7.15 2.58 -8.75
C PHE A 51 7.41 4.09 -8.73
N PHE A 52 6.59 4.81 -7.96
CA PHE A 52 6.81 6.22 -7.66
C PHE A 52 6.52 6.51 -6.19
N ILE A 53 7.16 7.55 -5.68
CA ILE A 53 7.04 8.02 -4.31
C ILE A 53 6.34 9.38 -4.34
N ILE A 54 5.40 9.57 -3.44
CA ILE A 54 4.77 10.86 -3.20
C ILE A 54 5.10 11.29 -1.79
N HIS A 55 5.78 12.40 -1.64
CA HIS A 55 6.01 13.04 -0.35
C HIS A 55 4.78 13.87 0.00
N ASN A 56 4.39 13.85 1.27
CA ASN A 56 3.23 14.58 1.79
C ASN A 56 1.93 14.27 1.02
N LEU A 57 1.67 12.98 0.70
CA LEU A 57 0.35 12.55 0.22
C LEU A 57 -0.72 12.82 1.28
N LEU A 58 -0.37 12.58 2.53
CA LEU A 58 -1.13 13.00 3.70
C LEU A 58 -0.34 14.07 4.46
N THR A 59 -1.03 15.02 5.07
CA THR A 59 -0.43 15.95 6.03
C THR A 59 -0.16 15.23 7.36
N ASP A 60 0.72 15.79 8.20
CA ASP A 60 0.99 15.24 9.54
C ASP A 60 -0.30 15.13 10.37
N THR A 61 -1.23 16.08 10.19
CA THR A 61 -2.52 16.10 10.88
C THR A 61 -3.44 14.99 10.38
N GLU A 62 -3.47 14.72 9.08
CA GLU A 62 -4.18 13.57 8.51
C GLU A 62 -3.57 12.24 8.97
N CYS A 63 -2.24 12.13 8.98
CA CYS A 63 -1.54 10.95 9.47
C CYS A 63 -1.89 10.63 10.92
N GLN A 64 -1.82 11.62 11.82
CA GLN A 64 -2.19 11.45 13.22
C GLN A 64 -3.67 11.10 13.38
N HIS A 65 -4.54 11.74 12.60
CA HIS A 65 -5.97 11.44 12.58
C HIS A 65 -6.24 9.97 12.21
N TYR A 66 -5.62 9.46 11.15
CA TYR A 66 -5.80 8.07 10.73
C TYR A 66 -5.15 7.05 11.67
N ILE A 67 -4.06 7.41 12.35
CA ILE A 67 -3.52 6.59 13.46
C ILE A 67 -4.60 6.42 14.53
N ASN A 68 -5.16 7.53 15.05
CA ASN A 68 -6.17 7.51 16.11
C ASN A 68 -7.41 6.71 15.69
N GLU A 69 -7.90 6.92 14.47
CA GLU A 69 -9.05 6.20 13.93
C GLU A 69 -8.78 4.69 13.81
N SER A 70 -7.59 4.30 13.35
CA SER A 70 -7.21 2.88 13.26
C SER A 70 -7.07 2.22 14.64
N GLU A 71 -6.60 2.95 15.65
CA GLU A 71 -6.56 2.45 17.03
C GLU A 71 -7.96 2.26 17.60
N ARG A 72 -8.87 3.21 17.35
CA ARG A 72 -10.29 3.11 17.73
C ARG A 72 -10.98 1.93 17.04
N ALA A 73 -10.58 1.59 15.82
CA ALA A 73 -11.12 0.45 15.07
C ALA A 73 -10.73 -0.91 15.66
N GLY A 74 -9.62 -0.97 16.41
CA GLY A 74 -9.15 -2.17 17.09
C GLY A 74 -8.23 -3.02 16.23
N TYR A 75 -6.93 -2.98 16.55
CA TYR A 75 -5.93 -3.84 15.95
C TYR A 75 -6.00 -5.27 16.49
N THR A 76 -5.77 -6.24 15.60
CA THR A 76 -5.63 -7.65 15.97
C THR A 76 -4.42 -8.26 15.24
N PRO A 77 -3.73 -9.24 15.84
CA PRO A 77 -2.65 -9.96 15.15
C PRO A 77 -3.14 -10.61 13.86
N LEU A 78 -2.24 -10.77 12.89
CA LEU A 78 -2.50 -11.59 11.72
C LEU A 78 -2.27 -13.07 12.02
N ASP A 79 -3.35 -13.81 12.18
CA ASP A 79 -3.31 -15.27 12.32
C ASP A 79 -2.97 -15.95 10.98
N GLY A 80 -2.40 -17.15 11.05
CA GLY A 80 -2.13 -17.99 9.88
C GLY A 80 -0.79 -17.73 9.17
N TYR A 81 0.03 -16.81 9.68
CA TYR A 81 1.40 -16.60 9.21
C TYR A 81 2.42 -16.98 10.28
N GLN A 82 3.59 -17.46 9.86
CA GLN A 82 4.73 -17.56 10.76
C GLN A 82 5.19 -16.16 11.13
N THR A 83 5.38 -15.88 12.43
CA THR A 83 5.78 -14.55 12.92
C THR A 83 7.13 -14.07 12.36
N SER A 84 8.01 -15.01 12.00
CA SER A 84 9.28 -14.72 11.30
C SER A 84 9.10 -14.24 9.86
N TYR A 85 7.95 -14.52 9.25
CA TYR A 85 7.59 -14.08 7.92
C TYR A 85 6.66 -12.85 7.97
N ARG A 86 5.69 -12.80 8.89
CA ARG A 86 4.77 -11.67 9.02
C ARG A 86 4.30 -11.54 10.45
N SER A 87 4.53 -10.37 11.05
CA SER A 87 4.27 -10.14 12.49
C SER A 87 3.51 -8.86 12.80
N ASN A 88 2.87 -8.25 11.80
CA ASN A 88 2.12 -7.02 12.03
C ASN A 88 0.76 -7.28 12.68
N ASP A 89 0.36 -6.36 13.56
CA ASP A 89 -1.04 -6.17 13.89
C ASP A 89 -1.74 -5.50 12.71
N ARG A 90 -3.02 -5.80 12.50
CA ARG A 90 -3.81 -5.20 11.43
C ARG A 90 -5.23 -4.89 11.87
N VAL A 91 -5.79 -3.84 11.29
CA VAL A 91 -7.22 -3.64 11.15
C VAL A 91 -7.54 -3.28 9.70
N ALA A 92 -8.60 -3.87 9.15
CA ALA A 92 -9.06 -3.62 7.79
C ALA A 92 -10.37 -2.83 7.82
N ILE A 93 -10.38 -1.67 7.18
CA ILE A 93 -11.49 -0.72 7.23
C ILE A 93 -11.94 -0.43 5.80
N VAL A 94 -13.23 -0.57 5.54
CA VAL A 94 -13.82 -0.25 4.23
C VAL A 94 -14.20 1.23 4.24
N SER A 95 -13.59 2.05 3.40
CA SER A 95 -13.87 3.49 3.31
C SER A 95 -13.85 3.96 1.84
N PRO A 96 -15.02 3.95 1.16
CA PRO A 96 -15.13 4.54 -0.17
C PRO A 96 -14.76 6.02 -0.20
N SER A 97 -15.07 6.76 0.86
CA SER A 97 -14.76 8.19 0.98
C SER A 97 -13.25 8.46 1.02
N LEU A 98 -12.48 7.66 1.78
CA LEU A 98 -11.02 7.80 1.79
C LEU A 98 -10.41 7.39 0.45
N SER A 99 -10.94 6.33 -0.18
CA SER A 99 -10.52 5.93 -1.53
C SER A 99 -10.72 7.06 -2.54
N ALA A 100 -11.89 7.70 -2.55
CA ALA A 100 -12.19 8.81 -3.44
C ALA A 100 -11.26 10.03 -3.21
N LEU A 101 -11.02 10.39 -1.95
CA LEU A 101 -10.12 11.49 -1.59
C LEU A 101 -8.69 11.23 -2.08
N LEU A 102 -8.13 10.06 -1.74
CA LEU A 102 -6.77 9.71 -2.14
C LEU A 102 -6.67 9.55 -3.66
N PHE A 103 -7.68 8.98 -4.33
CA PHE A 103 -7.67 8.88 -5.78
C PHE A 103 -7.71 10.25 -6.45
N LYS A 104 -8.47 11.23 -5.94
CA LYS A 104 -8.45 12.62 -6.42
C LYS A 104 -7.01 13.18 -6.39
N ARG A 105 -6.30 12.98 -5.27
CA ARG A 105 -4.90 13.42 -5.08
C ARG A 105 -3.90 12.69 -6.00
N LEU A 106 -4.17 11.42 -6.31
CA LEU A 106 -3.25 10.55 -7.03
C LEU A 106 -3.47 10.48 -8.55
N SER A 107 -4.69 10.77 -9.01
CA SER A 107 -5.16 10.49 -10.37
C SER A 107 -4.20 10.99 -11.46
N GLY A 108 -3.65 12.20 -11.31
CA GLY A 108 -2.71 12.80 -12.27
C GLY A 108 -1.31 12.17 -12.31
N TYR A 109 -1.00 11.23 -11.42
CA TYR A 109 0.30 10.55 -11.38
C TYR A 109 0.29 9.15 -11.98
N PHE A 110 -0.89 8.54 -12.15
CA PHE A 110 -1.02 7.26 -12.83
C PHE A 110 -0.82 7.40 -14.34
N PRO A 111 -0.38 6.34 -15.03
CA PRO A 111 -0.48 6.31 -16.49
C PRO A 111 -1.96 6.35 -16.90
N ASP A 112 -2.27 7.04 -18.00
CA ASP A 112 -3.63 7.11 -18.55
C ASP A 112 -4.22 5.72 -18.81
N SER A 113 -3.38 4.77 -19.23
CA SER A 113 -3.75 3.37 -19.36
C SER A 113 -2.54 2.43 -19.27
N ILE A 114 -2.82 1.14 -19.06
CA ILE A 114 -1.87 0.04 -19.16
C ILE A 114 -2.41 -1.06 -20.10
N THR A 115 -1.52 -1.81 -20.73
CA THR A 115 -1.89 -3.02 -21.48
C THR A 115 -1.60 -4.26 -20.65
N HIS A 116 -2.62 -5.08 -20.41
CA HIS A 116 -2.49 -6.35 -19.69
C HIS A 116 -3.24 -7.47 -20.44
N HIS A 117 -2.53 -8.53 -20.81
CA HIS A 117 -3.05 -9.65 -21.62
C HIS A 117 -3.74 -9.24 -22.93
N GLY A 118 -3.29 -8.15 -23.55
CA GLY A 118 -3.85 -7.65 -24.81
C GLY A 118 -4.99 -6.65 -24.63
N ASP A 119 -5.54 -6.52 -23.42
CA ASP A 119 -6.57 -5.54 -23.09
C ASP A 119 -5.96 -4.23 -22.57
N THR A 120 -6.66 -3.12 -22.83
CA THR A 120 -6.32 -1.80 -22.30
C THR A 120 -7.13 -1.51 -21.04
N TRP A 121 -6.45 -1.07 -19.99
CA TRP A 121 -7.01 -0.80 -18.67
C TRP A 121 -6.71 0.64 -18.27
N GLU A 122 -7.72 1.33 -17.75
CA GLU A 122 -7.63 2.72 -17.28
C GLU A 122 -7.77 2.77 -15.75
N PRO A 123 -7.08 3.69 -15.06
CA PRO A 123 -7.23 3.86 -13.62
C PRO A 123 -8.60 4.47 -13.30
N ILE A 124 -9.42 3.75 -12.54
CA ILE A 124 -10.77 4.20 -12.16
C ILE A 124 -10.93 4.57 -10.67
N GLY A 125 -9.97 4.21 -9.83
CA GLY A 125 -10.06 4.41 -8.39
C GLY A 125 -9.03 3.62 -7.58
N LEU A 126 -9.08 3.76 -6.26
CA LEU A 126 -8.40 2.86 -5.32
C LEU A 126 -9.37 1.81 -4.77
N ASN A 127 -8.84 0.66 -4.36
CA ASN A 127 -9.61 -0.29 -3.56
C ASN A 127 -10.07 0.37 -2.25
N GLU A 128 -11.34 0.22 -1.90
CA GLU A 128 -11.94 0.85 -0.71
C GLU A 128 -11.52 0.20 0.60
N VAL A 129 -10.75 -0.88 0.59
CA VAL A 129 -10.28 -1.58 1.80
C VAL A 129 -8.88 -1.10 2.19
N PHE A 130 -8.84 -0.27 3.22
CA PHE A 130 -7.61 0.18 3.86
C PHE A 130 -7.17 -0.83 4.91
N ARG A 131 -5.94 -1.33 4.78
CA ARG A 131 -5.32 -2.25 5.73
C ARG A 131 -4.32 -1.45 6.56
N PHE A 132 -4.76 -0.96 7.70
CA PHE A 132 -3.88 -0.30 8.65
C PHE A 132 -3.04 -1.37 9.33
N CYS A 133 -1.72 -1.25 9.22
CA CYS A 133 -0.77 -2.20 9.75
C CYS A 133 0.11 -1.51 10.79
N ARG A 134 0.25 -2.13 11.97
CA ARG A 134 1.13 -1.66 13.03
C ARG A 134 2.22 -2.70 13.28
N TYR A 135 3.46 -2.25 13.31
CA TYR A 135 4.63 -3.08 13.52
C TYR A 135 5.28 -2.69 14.86
N GLY A 136 5.47 -3.67 15.74
CA GLY A 136 6.29 -3.50 16.94
C GLY A 136 7.79 -3.62 16.63
N PRO A 137 8.67 -3.45 17.62
CA PRO A 137 10.11 -3.69 17.47
C PRO A 137 10.40 -5.08 16.89
N GLY A 138 11.24 -5.13 15.84
CA GLY A 138 11.54 -6.38 15.12
C GLY A 138 10.41 -6.90 14.22
N GLY A 139 9.33 -6.13 14.05
CA GLY A 139 8.25 -6.43 13.13
C GLY A 139 8.76 -6.58 11.69
N VAL A 140 8.21 -7.55 10.96
CA VAL A 140 8.67 -7.89 9.61
C VAL A 140 7.50 -8.30 8.72
N PHE A 141 7.68 -8.10 7.43
CA PHE A 141 6.93 -8.76 6.37
C PHE A 141 7.93 -9.24 5.30
N GLY A 142 8.16 -10.55 5.25
CA GLY A 142 9.19 -11.18 4.43
C GLY A 142 8.94 -11.02 2.93
N ALA A 143 9.99 -11.27 2.15
CA ALA A 143 10.01 -10.99 0.73
C ALA A 143 8.94 -11.73 -0.09
N HIS A 144 8.15 -10.98 -0.84
CA HIS A 144 6.98 -11.46 -1.58
C HIS A 144 6.66 -10.58 -2.80
N ARG A 145 5.60 -10.97 -3.51
CA ARG A 145 4.87 -10.13 -4.48
C ARG A 145 3.43 -10.01 -4.00
N ASP A 146 2.80 -8.89 -4.33
CA ASP A 146 1.43 -8.67 -3.94
C ASP A 146 0.46 -9.48 -4.81
N THR A 147 -0.64 -9.89 -4.19
CA THR A 147 -1.77 -10.45 -4.90
C THR A 147 -2.69 -9.32 -5.37
N TYR A 148 -3.50 -9.60 -6.38
CA TYR A 148 -4.47 -8.64 -6.90
C TYR A 148 -5.85 -8.85 -6.29
N PHE A 149 -6.60 -7.76 -6.14
CA PHE A 149 -8.04 -7.75 -6.00
C PHE A 149 -8.72 -7.71 -7.38
N SER A 150 -9.81 -8.46 -7.54
CA SER A 150 -10.65 -8.43 -8.74
C SER A 150 -12.12 -8.37 -8.30
N ARG A 151 -12.82 -7.29 -8.67
CA ARG A 151 -14.28 -7.17 -8.42
C ARG A 151 -15.07 -7.83 -9.54
N SER A 152 -14.56 -7.74 -10.78
CA SER A 152 -15.20 -8.30 -11.96
C SER A 152 -14.16 -8.52 -13.07
N ALA A 153 -14.58 -9.07 -14.20
CA ALA A 153 -13.75 -9.16 -15.40
C ALA A 153 -13.28 -7.80 -15.95
N ARG A 154 -13.87 -6.69 -15.49
CA ARG A 154 -13.58 -5.31 -15.94
C ARG A 154 -13.00 -4.41 -14.85
N GLU A 155 -12.79 -4.92 -13.64
CA GLU A 155 -12.26 -4.12 -12.53
C GLU A 155 -11.30 -4.96 -11.68
N ARG A 156 -10.04 -4.52 -11.66
CA ARG A 156 -8.93 -5.21 -10.99
C ARG A 156 -7.87 -4.20 -10.54
N SER A 157 -7.22 -4.48 -9.43
CA SER A 157 -6.04 -3.74 -8.97
C SER A 157 -4.75 -4.25 -9.63
N PHE A 158 -3.89 -3.33 -10.05
CA PHE A 158 -2.57 -3.61 -10.64
C PHE A 158 -1.39 -3.09 -9.81
N MET A 159 -1.67 -2.15 -8.91
CA MET A 159 -0.68 -1.44 -8.11
C MET A 159 -1.08 -1.45 -6.64
N THR A 160 -0.07 -1.50 -5.79
CA THR A 160 -0.18 -1.31 -4.34
C THR A 160 0.18 0.13 -4.01
N ILE A 161 -0.46 0.68 -2.98
CA ILE A 161 -0.07 1.93 -2.32
C ILE A 161 0.18 1.66 -0.84
N ASN A 162 1.42 1.90 -0.40
CA ASN A 162 1.78 1.96 1.01
C ASN A 162 1.86 3.42 1.42
N ILE A 163 1.14 3.82 2.47
CA ILE A 163 1.20 5.18 3.03
C ILE A 163 1.76 5.07 4.45
N TYR A 164 2.86 5.76 4.69
CA TYR A 164 3.53 5.77 5.99
C TYR A 164 2.88 6.85 6.87
N LEU A 165 2.31 6.42 8.01
CA LEU A 165 1.57 7.31 8.90
C LEU A 165 2.43 7.93 10.00
N ASN A 166 3.66 7.46 10.18
CA ASN A 166 4.60 7.98 11.17
C ASN A 166 6.05 7.82 10.67
N ASP A 167 6.95 8.59 11.28
CA ASP A 167 8.39 8.42 11.09
C ASP A 167 8.93 7.27 11.93
N THR A 168 9.93 6.59 11.40
CA THR A 168 10.77 5.63 12.12
C THR A 168 12.09 5.43 11.35
N ASP A 169 13.15 5.07 12.07
CA ASP A 169 14.46 4.73 11.49
C ASP A 169 14.56 3.26 11.05
N ALA A 170 13.44 2.54 11.16
CA ALA A 170 13.26 1.12 10.90
C ALA A 170 12.14 0.88 9.88
N GLY A 171 11.84 -0.37 9.51
CA GLY A 171 10.61 -0.71 8.78
C GLY A 171 10.59 -0.31 7.31
N CYS A 172 11.77 -0.20 6.69
CA CYS A 172 11.93 0.11 5.27
C CYS A 172 11.13 -0.86 4.39
N THR A 173 10.45 -0.35 3.35
CA THR A 173 9.96 -1.19 2.24
C THR A 173 11.08 -1.32 1.23
N ARG A 174 11.57 -2.54 0.99
CA ARG A 174 12.76 -2.75 0.16
C ARG A 174 12.38 -3.52 -1.09
N PHE A 175 12.72 -2.99 -2.26
CA PHE A 175 12.67 -3.73 -3.51
C PHE A 175 13.93 -4.58 -3.64
N LEU A 176 13.73 -5.86 -3.97
CA LEU A 176 14.77 -6.87 -3.96
C LEU A 176 14.92 -7.50 -5.35
N ASN A 177 16.15 -7.86 -5.69
CA ASN A 177 16.39 -8.72 -6.84
C ASN A 177 15.80 -10.12 -6.54
N PRO A 178 14.91 -10.65 -7.41
CA PRO A 178 14.20 -11.89 -7.13
C PRO A 178 15.11 -13.13 -7.11
N THR A 179 16.27 -13.08 -7.79
CA THR A 179 17.22 -14.17 -7.93
C THR A 179 18.18 -14.23 -6.74
N ASN A 180 18.88 -13.14 -6.44
CA ASN A 180 19.94 -13.12 -5.43
C ASN A 180 19.54 -12.41 -4.11
N LYS A 181 18.33 -11.83 -4.04
CA LYS A 181 17.78 -11.12 -2.87
C LYS A 181 18.53 -9.84 -2.46
N GLU A 182 19.41 -9.32 -3.31
CA GLU A 182 20.06 -8.02 -3.07
C GLU A 182 19.03 -6.89 -3.05
N VAL A 183 19.24 -5.92 -2.16
CA VAL A 183 18.41 -4.71 -2.07
C VAL A 183 18.71 -3.83 -3.28
N ILE A 184 17.72 -3.63 -4.14
CA ILE A 184 17.78 -2.73 -5.29
C ILE A 184 17.47 -1.30 -4.84
N PHE A 185 16.43 -1.15 -4.00
CA PHE A 185 16.01 0.16 -3.52
C PHE A 185 15.37 0.06 -2.13
N PRO A 186 15.90 0.78 -1.13
CA PRO A 186 15.25 0.95 0.17
C PRO A 186 14.34 2.19 0.18
N CYS A 187 13.04 2.02 0.39
CA CYS A 187 12.12 3.11 0.68
C CYS A 187 11.93 3.23 2.20
N GLU A 188 12.63 4.17 2.82
CA GLU A 188 12.47 4.47 4.25
C GLU A 188 11.05 4.98 4.54
N PRO A 189 10.41 4.63 5.67
CA PRO A 189 9.16 5.26 6.05
C PRO A 189 9.40 6.71 6.47
N LYS A 190 8.55 7.61 5.97
CA LYS A 190 8.47 9.00 6.43
C LYS A 190 7.01 9.40 6.51
N ILE A 191 6.62 10.12 7.54
CA ILE A 191 5.23 10.53 7.73
C ILE A 191 4.66 11.20 6.47
N GLY A 192 3.43 10.86 6.12
CA GLY A 192 2.73 11.39 4.95
C GLY A 192 3.24 10.88 3.60
N LYS A 193 4.36 10.16 3.57
CA LYS A 193 4.93 9.62 2.32
C LYS A 193 4.14 8.40 1.85
N ALA A 194 3.93 8.31 0.55
CA ALA A 194 3.35 7.15 -0.09
C ALA A 194 4.30 6.54 -1.12
N LEU A 195 4.34 5.21 -1.16
CA LEU A 195 5.04 4.41 -2.15
C LEU A 195 3.99 3.66 -2.98
N VAL A 196 3.98 3.90 -4.29
CA VAL A 196 3.05 3.27 -5.23
C VAL A 196 3.82 2.42 -6.23
N PHE A 197 3.50 1.14 -6.34
CA PHE A 197 4.29 0.18 -7.13
C PHE A 197 3.43 -0.92 -7.73
N LEU A 198 3.90 -1.55 -8.81
CA LEU A 198 3.22 -2.69 -9.43
C LEU A 198 3.23 -3.92 -8.51
N HIS A 199 2.15 -4.69 -8.48
CA HIS A 199 2.08 -5.90 -7.64
C HIS A 199 3.19 -6.92 -7.88
N ASN A 200 3.77 -6.94 -9.08
CA ASN A 200 4.81 -7.88 -9.46
C ASN A 200 6.21 -7.48 -8.96
N GLU A 201 6.35 -6.30 -8.36
CA GLU A 201 7.60 -5.90 -7.72
C GLU A 201 7.89 -6.81 -6.52
N TYR A 202 9.08 -7.41 -6.52
CA TYR A 202 9.51 -8.29 -5.45
C TYR A 202 10.06 -7.45 -4.31
N HIS A 203 9.43 -7.52 -3.15
CA HIS A 203 9.72 -6.59 -2.06
C HIS A 203 9.48 -7.20 -0.68
N ASP A 204 10.04 -6.58 0.35
CA ASP A 204 9.79 -6.91 1.76
C ASP A 204 9.63 -5.65 2.62
N GLY A 205 9.26 -5.85 3.88
CA GLY A 205 9.13 -4.80 4.88
C GLY A 205 9.86 -5.18 6.17
N GLY A 206 10.72 -4.30 6.65
CA GLY A 206 11.50 -4.50 7.89
C GLY A 206 13.00 -4.38 7.65
N ASP A 207 13.76 -4.27 8.75
CA ASP A 207 15.18 -3.92 8.68
C ASP A 207 16.09 -5.08 8.30
N ASN A 208 15.51 -6.24 7.98
CA ASN A 208 16.15 -7.54 8.03
C ASN A 208 17.55 -7.52 7.36
N PRO A 209 18.64 -7.42 8.13
CA PRO A 209 19.97 -7.59 7.62
C PRO A 209 20.28 -9.08 7.70
N ARG A 210 19.52 -9.92 6.97
CA ARG A 210 19.87 -11.34 6.87
C ARG A 210 20.82 -11.55 5.70
N ILE A 211 22.06 -11.14 5.94
CA ILE A 211 23.21 -11.95 5.54
C ILE A 211 23.67 -12.62 6.84
N SER A 212 23.20 -13.85 7.07
CA SER A 212 23.87 -14.78 7.98
C SER A 212 25.01 -15.46 7.23
#